data_AF-A0A842PT96-F1
#
_entry.id   AF-A0A842PT96-F1
#
_cell.length_a   1.000
_cell.length_b   1.000
_cell.length_c   1.000
_cell.angle_alpha   90.00
_cell.angle_beta   90.00
_cell.angle_gamma   90.00
#
_symmetry.space_group_name_H-M   'P 1'
#
loop_
_entity.id
_entity.type
_entity.pdbx_description
1 polymer ?
#
loop_
_entity_poly.entity_id
_entity_poly.type
_entity_poly.pdbx_seq_one_letter_code
_entity_poly.pdbx_strand_id
1 'polypeptide(L)'
;MLSETEHRARLERFSSARESGFRALKRASEEGRVPVSGFNWLHLQGRDLGTIELLLGNIQAARQWFAEGALAEAMMCHLVLQNQDMVERDYWSNLPISAEHALRDALLSADPRVVGAAVDEILELDESSLDDSPDMTTRYYHLTGLAHLLREDTAQARTALASLRDSVEKDDQYLGTYFAQAFADALEGFLDHDEQLVQQALDSLTAYHEDVRGGGDGTTELLDHYTSAFLLLVRHRGMNVHIDSEYVPAAVYDIEWGSVELPEDTPDALRDLYENAEPIA
;
A
#
# COMPACT_ATOMS: atom_id res chain seq x y z
N MET A 1 17.51 -14.23 -6.71
CA MET A 1 16.24 -14.76 -7.27
C MET A 1 15.98 -16.19 -6.78
N LEU A 2 14.81 -16.46 -6.20
CA LEU A 2 14.41 -17.80 -5.74
C LEU A 2 13.96 -18.68 -6.92
N SER A 3 13.97 -19.99 -6.73
CA SER A 3 13.43 -20.95 -7.70
C SER A 3 11.89 -21.00 -7.66
N GLU A 4 11.27 -21.43 -8.76
CA GLU A 4 9.82 -21.66 -8.82
C GLU A 4 9.34 -22.59 -7.70
N THR A 5 10.10 -23.65 -7.39
CA THR A 5 9.80 -24.57 -6.29
C THR A 5 9.76 -23.87 -4.93
N GLU A 6 10.69 -22.94 -4.67
CA GLU A 6 10.73 -22.17 -3.42
C GLU A 6 9.56 -21.18 -3.34
N HIS A 7 9.20 -20.54 -4.46
CA HIS A 7 8.00 -19.70 -4.53
C HIS A 7 6.73 -20.50 -4.23
N ARG A 8 6.55 -21.68 -4.83
CA ARG A 8 5.39 -22.55 -4.55
C ARG A 8 5.33 -23.01 -3.10
N ALA A 9 6.47 -23.37 -2.49
CA ALA A 9 6.51 -23.73 -1.07
C ALA A 9 6.13 -22.54 -0.16
N ARG A 10 6.53 -21.32 -0.51
CA ARG A 10 6.09 -20.10 0.20
C ARG A 10 4.60 -19.84 0.03
N LEU A 11 4.05 -20.04 -1.17
CA LEU A 11 2.62 -19.91 -1.45
C LEU A 11 1.79 -20.81 -0.52
N GLU A 12 2.12 -22.10 -0.44
CA GLU A 12 1.44 -23.06 0.46
C GLU A 12 1.50 -22.62 1.93
N ARG A 13 2.66 -22.14 2.38
CA ARG A 13 2.87 -21.64 3.74
C ARG A 13 1.97 -20.44 4.05
N PHE A 14 1.92 -19.45 3.16
CA PHE A 14 1.13 -18.23 3.35
C PHE A 14 -0.38 -18.50 3.23
N SER A 15 -0.79 -19.37 2.30
CA SER A 15 -2.19 -19.83 2.22
C SER A 15 -2.63 -20.50 3.52
N SER A 16 -1.77 -21.36 4.10
CA SER A 16 -2.07 -21.97 5.40
C SER A 16 -2.07 -20.96 6.56
N ALA A 17 -1.29 -19.88 6.47
CA ALA A 17 -1.25 -18.83 7.48
C ALA A 17 -2.46 -17.89 7.43
N ARG A 18 -3.08 -17.71 6.25
CA ARG A 18 -4.31 -16.92 6.06
C ARG A 18 -5.48 -17.41 6.94
N GLU A 19 -5.55 -18.72 7.18
CA GLU A 19 -6.48 -19.34 8.14
C GLU A 19 -6.38 -18.76 9.57
N SER A 20 -5.19 -18.26 9.97
CA SER A 20 -5.03 -17.60 11.26
C SER A 20 -5.75 -16.26 11.33
N GLY A 21 -5.81 -15.51 10.21
CA GLY A 21 -6.58 -14.28 10.11
C GLY A 21 -8.08 -14.53 10.30
N PHE A 22 -8.64 -15.52 9.60
CA PHE A 22 -10.04 -15.92 9.78
C PHE A 22 -10.36 -16.36 11.21
N ARG A 23 -9.48 -17.15 11.84
CA ARG A 23 -9.63 -17.53 13.25
C ARG A 23 -9.61 -16.32 14.17
N ALA A 24 -8.76 -15.34 13.91
CA ALA A 24 -8.67 -14.11 14.70
C ALA A 24 -9.93 -13.24 14.54
N LEU A 25 -10.45 -13.08 13.32
CA LEU A 25 -11.72 -12.38 13.05
C LEU A 25 -12.88 -13.04 13.80
N LYS A 26 -13.02 -14.37 13.68
CA LYS A 26 -14.06 -15.14 14.35
C LYS A 26 -13.99 -14.97 15.87
N ARG A 27 -12.78 -15.10 16.44
CA ARG A 27 -12.56 -14.95 17.88
C ARG A 27 -12.91 -13.55 18.38
N ALA A 28 -12.53 -12.51 17.64
CA ALA A 28 -12.88 -11.13 18.00
C ALA A 28 -14.40 -10.93 18.02
N SER A 29 -15.12 -11.48 17.03
CA SER A 29 -16.58 -11.47 16.99
C SER A 29 -17.21 -12.20 18.19
N GLU A 30 -16.72 -13.39 18.53
CA GLU A 30 -17.21 -14.19 19.67
C GLU A 30 -16.97 -13.49 21.02
N GLU A 31 -15.89 -12.72 21.13
CA GLU A 31 -15.50 -12.02 22.36
C GLU A 31 -15.99 -10.56 22.41
N GLY A 32 -16.68 -10.07 21.37
CA GLY A 32 -17.15 -8.68 21.29
C GLY A 32 -16.03 -7.63 21.22
N ARG A 33 -14.87 -8.00 20.67
CA ARG A 33 -13.70 -7.13 20.50
C ARG A 33 -13.64 -6.55 19.09
N VAL A 34 -13.00 -5.38 18.95
CA VAL A 34 -12.71 -4.78 17.64
C VAL A 34 -11.73 -5.70 16.87
N PRO A 35 -12.06 -6.16 15.65
CA PRO A 35 -11.31 -7.22 14.96
C PRO A 35 -10.02 -6.77 14.25
N VAL A 36 -9.35 -5.71 14.75
CA VAL A 36 -8.14 -5.11 14.16
C VAL A 36 -7.06 -6.16 13.85
N SER A 37 -6.71 -6.99 14.83
CA SER A 37 -5.67 -8.02 14.64
C SER A 37 -5.99 -9.05 13.56
N GLY A 38 -7.27 -9.36 13.33
CA GLY A 38 -7.66 -10.32 12.28
C GLY A 38 -7.42 -9.75 10.88
N PHE A 39 -7.77 -8.48 10.68
CA PHE A 39 -7.46 -7.76 9.44
C PHE A 39 -5.96 -7.51 9.27
N ASN A 40 -5.24 -7.22 10.36
CA ASN A 40 -3.77 -7.14 10.36
C ASN A 40 -3.12 -8.44 9.84
N TRP A 41 -3.65 -9.61 10.22
CA TRP A 41 -3.16 -10.87 9.67
C TRP A 41 -3.52 -11.07 8.20
N LEU A 42 -4.73 -10.69 7.81
CA LEU A 42 -5.19 -10.86 6.42
C LEU A 42 -4.40 -10.00 5.44
N HIS A 43 -4.08 -8.75 5.74
CA HIS A 43 -3.26 -7.94 4.82
C HIS A 43 -1.88 -8.55 4.59
N LEU A 44 -1.22 -8.99 5.67
CA LEU A 44 0.13 -9.56 5.56
C LEU A 44 0.13 -10.76 4.62
N GLN A 45 -0.90 -11.62 4.74
CA GLN A 45 -1.04 -12.77 3.86
C GLN A 45 -1.44 -12.38 2.43
N GLY A 46 -2.37 -11.44 2.26
CA GLY A 46 -2.77 -10.95 0.93
C GLY A 46 -1.59 -10.35 0.18
N ARG A 47 -0.80 -9.48 0.82
CA ARG A 47 0.43 -8.92 0.25
C ARG A 47 1.46 -9.99 -0.11
N ASP A 48 1.69 -10.94 0.79
CA ASP A 48 2.71 -11.97 0.59
C ASP A 48 2.30 -12.96 -0.52
N LEU A 49 1.03 -13.39 -0.54
CA LEU A 49 0.46 -14.20 -1.62
C LEU A 49 0.50 -13.46 -2.95
N GLY A 50 0.07 -12.20 -2.99
CA GLY A 50 0.10 -11.36 -4.17
C GLY A 50 1.51 -11.23 -4.76
N THR A 51 2.50 -11.01 -3.89
CA THR A 51 3.91 -10.94 -4.28
C THR A 51 4.40 -12.24 -4.91
N ILE A 52 4.11 -13.38 -4.29
CA ILE A 52 4.56 -14.68 -4.80
C ILE A 52 3.87 -15.03 -6.12
N GLU A 53 2.55 -14.81 -6.23
CA GLU A 53 1.83 -15.04 -7.48
C GLU A 53 2.34 -14.13 -8.61
N LEU A 54 2.67 -12.88 -8.31
CA LEU A 54 3.25 -11.95 -9.29
C LEU A 54 4.61 -12.45 -9.80
N LEU A 55 5.48 -12.91 -8.89
CA LEU A 55 6.79 -13.47 -9.24
C LEU A 55 6.68 -14.79 -10.02
N LEU A 56 5.58 -15.53 -9.86
CA LEU A 56 5.25 -16.71 -10.67
C LEU A 56 4.60 -16.36 -12.02
N GLY A 57 4.31 -15.09 -12.29
CA GLY A 57 3.62 -14.64 -13.51
C GLY A 57 2.10 -14.85 -13.49
N ASN A 58 1.52 -15.21 -12.35
CA ASN A 58 0.08 -15.42 -12.19
C ASN A 58 -0.63 -14.09 -11.90
N ILE A 59 -0.61 -13.18 -12.90
CA ILE A 59 -1.04 -11.78 -12.76
C ILE A 59 -2.43 -11.65 -12.15
N GLN A 60 -3.42 -12.41 -12.65
CA GLN A 60 -4.79 -12.29 -12.13
C GLN A 60 -4.86 -12.66 -10.64
N ALA A 61 -4.26 -13.78 -10.24
CA ALA A 61 -4.25 -14.19 -8.83
C ALA A 61 -3.51 -13.19 -7.95
N ALA A 62 -2.38 -12.65 -8.43
CA ALA A 62 -1.63 -11.62 -7.73
C ALA A 62 -2.51 -10.40 -7.42
N ARG A 63 -3.22 -9.89 -8.43
CA ARG A 63 -4.11 -8.74 -8.29
C ARG A 63 -5.25 -9.00 -7.28
N GLN A 64 -5.83 -10.20 -7.27
CA GLN A 64 -6.86 -10.60 -6.31
C GLN A 64 -6.35 -10.57 -4.87
N TRP A 65 -5.14 -11.09 -4.64
CA TRP A 65 -4.54 -11.10 -3.30
C TRP A 65 -4.10 -9.72 -2.83
N PHE A 66 -3.56 -8.91 -3.72
CA PHE A 66 -3.27 -7.50 -3.42
C PHE A 66 -4.56 -6.72 -3.10
N ALA A 67 -5.66 -7.00 -3.81
CA ALA A 67 -6.95 -6.39 -3.51
C ALA A 67 -7.49 -6.76 -2.13
N GLU A 68 -7.48 -8.06 -1.78
CA GLU A 68 -7.89 -8.49 -0.44
C GLU A 68 -6.99 -7.90 0.64
N GLY A 69 -5.67 -7.86 0.40
CA GLY A 69 -4.73 -7.29 1.35
C GLY A 69 -4.95 -5.80 1.59
N ALA A 70 -5.15 -5.04 0.52
CA ALA A 70 -5.43 -3.62 0.59
C ALA A 70 -6.75 -3.31 1.31
N LEU A 71 -7.82 -4.07 1.02
CA LEU A 71 -9.11 -3.91 1.68
C LEU A 71 -9.03 -4.28 3.16
N ALA A 72 -8.27 -5.31 3.52
CA ALA A 72 -8.05 -5.68 4.91
C ALA A 72 -7.34 -4.56 5.68
N GLU A 73 -6.32 -3.94 5.09
CA GLU A 73 -5.58 -2.84 5.70
C GLU A 73 -6.42 -1.55 5.78
N ALA A 74 -7.21 -1.23 4.75
CA ALA A 74 -8.18 -0.13 4.76
C ALA A 74 -9.23 -0.33 5.87
N MET A 75 -9.81 -1.54 5.98
CA MET A 75 -10.74 -1.89 7.06
C MET A 75 -10.07 -1.80 8.44
N MET A 76 -8.78 -2.13 8.55
CA MET A 76 -8.04 -1.95 9.79
C MET A 76 -7.94 -0.47 10.17
N CYS A 77 -7.55 0.40 9.23
CA CYS A 77 -7.51 1.85 9.42
C CYS A 77 -8.86 2.38 9.89
N HIS A 78 -9.94 2.00 9.20
CA HIS A 78 -11.31 2.35 9.55
C HIS A 78 -11.64 2.00 11.00
N LEU A 79 -11.37 0.76 11.39
CA LEU A 79 -11.69 0.27 12.74
C LEU A 79 -10.87 0.96 13.82
N VAL A 80 -9.60 1.27 13.55
CA VAL A 80 -8.73 1.98 14.49
C VAL A 80 -9.23 3.41 14.69
N LEU A 81 -9.58 4.12 13.63
CA LEU A 81 -10.14 5.49 13.70
C LEU A 81 -11.46 5.51 14.48
N GLN A 82 -12.37 4.57 14.20
CA GLN A 82 -13.69 4.51 14.85
C GLN A 82 -13.63 4.03 16.32
N ASN A 83 -12.53 3.40 16.74
CA ASN A 83 -12.43 2.76 18.05
C ASN A 83 -11.12 3.07 18.77
N GLN A 84 -10.57 4.28 18.62
CA GLN A 84 -9.26 4.68 19.13
C GLN A 84 -9.06 4.35 20.62
N ASP A 85 -10.09 4.54 21.45
CA ASP A 85 -10.06 4.27 22.90
C ASP A 85 -10.04 2.76 23.25
N MET A 86 -10.34 1.88 22.30
CA MET A 86 -10.51 0.44 22.49
C MET A 86 -9.39 -0.39 21.85
N VAL A 87 -8.50 0.24 21.09
CA VAL A 87 -7.41 -0.41 20.35
C VAL A 87 -6.06 -0.11 21.01
N GLU A 88 -5.08 -1.00 20.81
CA GLU A 88 -3.73 -0.80 21.35
C GLU A 88 -3.05 0.42 20.73
N ARG A 89 -2.20 1.09 21.51
CA ARG A 89 -1.57 2.35 21.09
C ARG A 89 -0.83 2.23 19.76
N ASP A 90 -0.14 1.11 19.60
CA ASP A 90 0.68 0.83 18.43
C ASP A 90 -0.12 0.82 17.13
N TYR A 91 -1.43 0.52 17.16
CA TYR A 91 -2.24 0.56 15.94
C TYR A 91 -2.52 1.99 15.47
N TRP A 92 -2.84 2.90 16.39
CA TRP A 92 -3.16 4.27 16.00
C TRP A 92 -1.92 5.08 15.67
N SER A 93 -0.80 4.88 16.37
CA SER A 93 0.46 5.59 16.07
C SER A 93 1.06 5.19 14.72
N ASN A 94 0.72 3.99 14.21
CA ASN A 94 1.17 3.47 12.92
C ASN A 94 0.10 3.58 11.81
N LEU A 95 -0.95 4.39 12.01
CA LEU A 95 -2.01 4.57 11.01
C LEU A 95 -1.46 5.03 9.64
N PRO A 96 -0.55 6.02 9.55
CA PRO A 96 0.02 6.41 8.25
C PRO A 96 0.76 5.27 7.55
N ILE A 97 1.48 4.42 8.29
CA ILE A 97 2.15 3.23 7.71
C ILE A 97 1.11 2.24 7.18
N SER A 98 0.03 2.02 7.92
CA SER A 98 -1.04 1.11 7.53
C SER A 98 -1.77 1.62 6.29
N ALA A 99 -2.11 2.91 6.26
CA ALA A 99 -2.75 3.55 5.12
C ALA A 99 -1.86 3.53 3.86
N GLU A 100 -0.54 3.66 4.02
CA GLU A 100 0.43 3.49 2.95
C GLU A 100 0.48 2.07 2.39
N HIS A 101 0.47 1.06 3.26
CA HIS A 101 0.38 -0.33 2.83
C HIS A 101 -0.92 -0.59 2.06
N ALA A 102 -2.04 -0.07 2.57
CA ALA A 102 -3.34 -0.19 1.91
C ALA A 102 -3.30 0.41 0.50
N LEU A 103 -2.80 1.64 0.34
CA LEU A 103 -2.73 2.30 -0.97
C LEU A 103 -1.75 1.60 -1.92
N ARG A 104 -0.57 1.21 -1.42
CA ARG A 104 0.44 0.51 -2.23
C ARG A 104 -0.10 -0.81 -2.77
N ASP A 105 -0.71 -1.62 -1.91
CA ASP A 105 -1.26 -2.91 -2.31
C ASP A 105 -2.53 -2.71 -3.17
N ALA A 106 -3.30 -1.64 -2.95
CA ALA A 106 -4.41 -1.26 -3.81
C ALA A 106 -3.93 -0.94 -5.23
N LEU A 107 -2.87 -0.14 -5.37
CA LEU A 107 -2.26 0.16 -6.66
C LEU A 107 -1.76 -1.12 -7.34
N LEU A 108 -1.14 -2.05 -6.61
CA LEU A 108 -0.71 -3.37 -7.11
C LEU A 108 -1.87 -4.27 -7.58
N SER A 109 -3.06 -4.11 -7.01
CA SER A 109 -4.27 -4.77 -7.52
C SER A 109 -4.73 -4.15 -8.85
N ALA A 110 -4.41 -2.88 -9.08
CA ALA A 110 -4.90 -2.06 -10.19
C ALA A 110 -6.43 -2.09 -10.34
N ASP A 111 -7.16 -2.29 -9.25
CA ASP A 111 -8.62 -2.18 -9.21
C ASP A 111 -9.02 -0.79 -8.71
N PRO A 112 -9.68 0.05 -9.54
CA PRO A 112 -10.03 1.40 -9.13
C PRO A 112 -10.93 1.50 -7.89
N ARG A 113 -11.75 0.49 -7.59
CA ARG A 113 -12.56 0.46 -6.36
C ARG A 113 -11.72 0.19 -5.12
N VAL A 114 -10.75 -0.72 -5.23
CA VAL A 114 -9.82 -1.00 -4.13
C VAL A 114 -8.96 0.23 -3.85
N VAL A 115 -8.46 0.89 -4.90
CA VAL A 115 -7.73 2.15 -4.76
C VAL A 115 -8.62 3.22 -4.15
N GLY A 116 -9.88 3.31 -4.57
CA GLY A 116 -10.87 4.21 -3.98
C GLY A 116 -11.07 4.00 -2.48
N ALA A 117 -11.26 2.75 -2.05
CA ALA A 117 -11.40 2.41 -0.63
C ALA A 117 -10.18 2.82 0.20
N ALA A 118 -8.96 2.55 -0.30
CA ALA A 118 -7.73 2.96 0.39
C ALA A 118 -7.58 4.49 0.44
N VAL A 119 -7.96 5.19 -0.63
CA VAL A 119 -7.94 6.66 -0.70
C VAL A 119 -8.92 7.28 0.28
N ASP A 120 -10.13 6.73 0.42
CA ASP A 120 -11.13 7.23 1.36
C ASP A 120 -10.62 7.16 2.80
N GLU A 121 -10.02 6.03 3.19
CA GLU A 121 -9.44 5.87 4.53
C GLU A 121 -8.23 6.79 4.77
N ILE A 122 -7.43 7.11 3.74
CA ILE A 122 -6.35 8.11 3.86
C ILE A 122 -6.92 9.51 4.11
N LEU A 123 -8.01 9.88 3.45
CA LEU A 123 -8.61 11.21 3.57
C LEU A 123 -9.34 11.43 4.90
N GLU A 124 -9.65 10.36 5.62
CA GLU A 124 -10.16 10.40 7.00
C GLU A 124 -9.04 10.58 8.05
N LEU A 125 -7.76 10.49 7.66
CA LEU A 125 -6.65 10.75 8.57
C LEU A 125 -6.63 12.24 8.96
N ASP A 126 -6.57 12.51 10.27
CA ASP A 126 -6.40 13.85 10.81
C ASP A 126 -4.92 14.14 11.08
N GLU A 127 -4.46 15.32 10.68
CA GLU A 127 -3.12 15.83 10.94
C GLU A 127 -2.82 15.89 12.44
N SER A 128 -3.83 16.03 13.29
CA SER A 128 -3.69 15.97 14.75
C SER A 128 -3.08 14.64 15.24
N SER A 129 -3.15 13.56 14.46
CA SER A 129 -2.47 12.29 14.76
C SER A 129 -0.94 12.41 14.79
N LEU A 130 -0.38 13.44 14.14
CA LEU A 130 1.07 13.71 14.13
C LEU A 130 1.58 14.29 15.45
N ASP A 131 0.72 14.88 16.28
CA ASP A 131 1.12 15.43 17.59
C ASP A 131 1.78 14.37 18.48
N ASP A 132 1.32 13.13 18.34
CA ASP A 132 1.78 11.99 19.12
C ASP A 132 2.81 11.12 18.38
N SER A 133 2.95 11.29 17.05
CA SER A 133 3.82 10.50 16.17
C SER A 133 4.47 11.38 15.09
N PRO A 134 5.32 12.35 15.48
CA PRO A 134 5.88 13.34 14.55
C PRO A 134 6.80 12.72 13.48
N ASP A 135 7.33 11.52 13.73
CA ASP A 135 8.11 10.74 12.78
C ASP A 135 7.30 10.25 11.56
N MET A 136 5.96 10.32 11.63
CA MET A 136 5.06 9.95 10.53
C MET A 136 4.75 11.11 9.56
N THR A 137 5.23 12.33 9.85
CA THR A 137 4.89 13.56 9.09
C THR A 137 5.10 13.41 7.58
N THR A 138 6.25 12.86 7.17
CA THR A 138 6.57 12.64 5.75
C THR A 138 5.59 11.66 5.09
N ARG A 139 5.29 10.53 5.75
CA ARG A 139 4.34 9.54 5.22
C ARG A 139 2.96 10.16 5.11
N TYR A 140 2.52 10.87 6.14
CA TYR A 140 1.22 11.53 6.17
C TYR A 140 1.02 12.49 4.98
N TYR A 141 1.92 13.46 4.77
CA TYR A 141 1.75 14.42 3.69
C TYR A 141 1.93 13.80 2.29
N HIS A 142 2.79 12.80 2.15
CA HIS A 142 2.91 12.05 0.90
C HIS A 142 1.62 11.30 0.56
N LEU A 143 1.03 10.58 1.53
CA LEU A 143 -0.19 9.79 1.34
C LEU A 143 -1.40 10.67 1.06
N THR A 144 -1.61 11.70 1.89
CA THR A 144 -2.71 12.66 1.69
C THR A 144 -2.58 13.37 0.35
N GLY A 145 -1.35 13.73 -0.06
CA GLY A 145 -1.06 14.27 -1.38
C GLY A 145 -1.45 13.32 -2.53
N LEU A 146 -1.07 12.04 -2.44
CA LEU A 146 -1.45 11.01 -3.41
C LEU A 146 -2.98 10.77 -3.42
N ALA A 147 -3.62 10.73 -2.26
CA ALA A 147 -5.06 10.54 -2.13
C ALA A 147 -5.84 11.69 -2.79
N HIS A 148 -5.46 12.94 -2.52
CA HIS A 148 -6.05 14.10 -3.20
C HIS A 148 -5.78 14.10 -4.70
N LEU A 149 -4.57 13.74 -5.13
CA LEU A 149 -4.23 13.59 -6.55
C LEU A 149 -5.12 12.52 -7.23
N LEU A 150 -5.40 11.41 -6.57
CA LEU A 150 -6.26 10.33 -7.07
C LEU A 150 -7.74 10.73 -7.09
N ARG A 151 -8.18 11.61 -6.17
CA ARG A 151 -9.51 12.25 -6.20
C ARG A 151 -9.59 13.49 -7.10
N GLU A 152 -8.56 13.75 -7.90
CA GLU A 152 -8.45 14.92 -8.78
C GLU A 152 -8.53 16.29 -8.06
N ASP A 153 -8.35 16.33 -6.74
CA ASP A 153 -8.24 17.56 -5.96
C ASP A 153 -6.80 18.07 -6.01
N THR A 154 -6.44 18.64 -7.16
CA THR A 154 -5.09 19.17 -7.41
C THR A 154 -4.71 20.28 -6.41
N ALA A 155 -5.68 21.04 -5.91
CA ALA A 155 -5.40 22.13 -4.97
C ALA A 155 -4.93 21.57 -3.62
N GLN A 156 -5.65 20.60 -3.06
CA GLN A 156 -5.25 19.95 -1.81
C GLN A 156 -3.98 19.11 -1.98
N ALA A 157 -3.82 18.42 -3.11
CA ALA A 157 -2.61 17.68 -3.40
C ALA A 157 -1.36 18.57 -3.43
N ARG A 158 -1.46 19.80 -3.99
CA ARG A 158 -0.36 20.78 -3.95
C ARG A 158 -0.09 21.34 -2.55
N THR A 159 -1.13 21.53 -1.74
CA THR A 159 -0.96 21.90 -0.32
C THR A 159 -0.18 20.83 0.42
N ALA A 160 -0.57 19.56 0.27
CA ALA A 160 0.13 18.44 0.88
C ALA A 160 1.58 18.31 0.39
N LEU A 161 1.84 18.50 -0.91
CA LEU A 161 3.20 18.54 -1.45
C LEU A 161 4.05 19.66 -0.81
N ALA A 162 3.49 20.86 -0.62
CA ALA A 162 4.22 21.95 0.01
C ALA A 162 4.61 21.60 1.46
N SER A 163 3.70 21.00 2.23
CA SER A 163 3.98 20.53 3.59
C SER A 163 5.00 19.38 3.61
N LEU A 164 4.92 18.46 2.64
CA LEU A 164 5.90 17.39 2.47
C LEU A 164 7.30 17.95 2.20
N ARG A 165 7.43 18.91 1.28
CA ARG A 165 8.72 19.58 0.97
C ARG A 165 9.30 20.29 2.19
N ASP A 166 8.48 21.02 2.93
CA ASP A 166 8.89 21.70 4.17
C ASP A 166 9.37 20.68 5.23
N SER A 167 8.71 19.52 5.35
CA SER A 167 9.15 18.42 6.22
C SER A 167 10.49 17.81 5.78
N VAL A 168 10.74 17.69 4.47
CA VAL A 168 12.01 17.19 3.92
C VAL A 168 13.16 18.15 4.19
N GLU A 169 12.94 19.46 4.00
CA GLU A 169 13.97 20.48 4.22
C GLU A 169 14.41 20.60 5.68
N LYS A 170 13.49 20.39 6.62
CA LYS A 170 13.78 20.51 8.06
C LYS A 170 14.57 19.32 8.64
N ASP A 171 14.72 18.23 7.88
CA ASP A 171 15.29 16.96 8.35
C ASP A 171 14.61 16.47 9.65
N ASP A 172 13.32 16.78 9.81
CA ASP A 172 12.48 16.35 10.94
C ASP A 172 12.12 14.84 10.84
N GLN A 173 12.99 14.03 10.22
CA GLN A 173 12.65 12.73 9.66
C GLN A 173 13.37 11.56 10.33
N TYR A 174 12.61 10.50 10.58
CA TYR A 174 13.14 9.18 10.93
C TYR A 174 13.48 8.34 9.67
N LEU A 175 12.80 8.62 8.56
CA LEU A 175 13.11 8.05 7.25
C LEU A 175 14.38 8.71 6.72
N GLY A 176 15.32 7.93 6.17
CA GLY A 176 16.54 8.49 5.60
C GLY A 176 16.19 9.57 4.56
N THR A 177 16.85 10.73 4.64
CA THR A 177 16.50 11.98 3.92
C THR A 177 16.27 11.78 2.41
N TYR A 178 16.95 10.82 1.79
CA TYR A 178 16.80 10.53 0.35
C TYR A 178 15.52 9.75 -0.02
N PHE A 179 14.97 8.93 0.90
CA PHE A 179 13.70 8.22 0.68
C PHE A 179 12.53 9.21 0.69
N ALA A 180 12.52 10.14 1.63
CA ALA A 180 11.50 11.18 1.70
C ALA A 180 11.57 12.17 0.54
N GLN A 181 12.77 12.50 0.09
CA GLN A 181 12.97 13.29 -1.13
C GLN A 181 12.35 12.60 -2.34
N ALA A 182 12.55 11.28 -2.49
CA ALA A 182 11.96 10.51 -3.59
C ALA A 182 10.41 10.52 -3.54
N PHE A 183 9.79 10.46 -2.36
CA PHE A 183 8.34 10.64 -2.21
C PHE A 183 7.85 12.01 -2.66
N ALA A 184 8.56 13.07 -2.27
CA ALA A 184 8.21 14.42 -2.68
C ALA A 184 8.37 14.63 -4.19
N ASP A 185 9.46 14.12 -4.78
CA ASP A 185 9.72 14.17 -6.22
C ASP A 185 8.68 13.37 -7.01
N ALA A 186 8.32 12.17 -6.55
CA ALA A 186 7.28 11.36 -7.19
C ALA A 186 5.94 12.10 -7.20
N LEU A 187 5.48 12.62 -6.05
CA LEU A 187 4.21 13.35 -5.95
C LEU A 187 4.19 14.61 -6.83
N GLU A 188 5.27 15.39 -6.84
CA GLU A 188 5.40 16.55 -7.73
C GLU A 188 5.34 16.14 -9.20
N GLY A 189 6.09 15.11 -9.58
CA GLY A 189 6.11 14.59 -10.95
C GLY A 189 4.72 14.11 -11.39
N PHE A 190 3.96 13.44 -10.52
CA PHE A 190 2.59 13.05 -10.81
C PHE A 190 1.64 14.24 -10.97
N LEU A 191 1.78 15.29 -10.15
CA LEU A 191 0.96 16.50 -10.22
C LEU A 191 1.21 17.30 -11.50
N ASP A 192 2.47 17.39 -11.90
CA ASP A 192 2.91 18.19 -13.05
C ASP A 192 2.97 17.38 -14.36
N HIS A 193 2.68 16.08 -14.30
CA HIS A 193 2.85 15.13 -15.41
C HIS A 193 4.29 15.16 -15.98
N ASP A 194 5.28 15.29 -15.08
CA ASP A 194 6.70 15.30 -15.41
C ASP A 194 7.27 13.88 -15.33
N GLU A 195 7.30 13.19 -16.47
CA GLU A 195 7.82 11.83 -16.59
C GLU A 195 9.28 11.69 -16.12
N GLN A 196 10.10 12.73 -16.34
CA GLN A 196 11.50 12.69 -15.99
C GLN A 196 11.68 12.76 -14.47
N LEU A 197 10.91 13.61 -13.80
CA LEU A 197 10.93 13.71 -12.35
C LEU A 197 10.41 12.43 -11.69
N VAL A 198 9.34 11.84 -12.23
CA VAL A 198 8.83 10.54 -11.74
C VAL A 198 9.87 9.43 -11.95
N GLN A 199 10.52 9.36 -13.11
CA GLN A 199 11.60 8.38 -13.36
C GLN A 199 12.71 8.49 -12.32
N GLN A 200 13.21 9.70 -12.06
CA GLN A 200 14.28 9.94 -11.07
C GLN A 200 13.87 9.54 -9.65
N ALA A 201 12.62 9.82 -9.27
CA ALA A 201 12.07 9.42 -7.99
C ALA A 201 12.00 7.89 -7.85
N LEU A 202 11.50 7.19 -8.87
CA LEU A 202 11.41 5.73 -8.86
C LEU A 202 12.78 5.04 -8.90
N ASP A 203 13.75 5.58 -9.64
CA ASP A 203 15.14 5.12 -9.61
C ASP A 203 15.71 5.23 -8.18
N SER A 204 15.38 6.32 -7.47
CA SER A 204 15.84 6.56 -6.09
C SER A 204 15.18 5.62 -5.08
N LEU A 205 13.88 5.33 -5.24
CA LEU A 205 13.17 4.33 -4.41
C LEU A 205 13.74 2.92 -4.63
N THR A 206 14.03 2.58 -5.89
CA THR A 206 14.66 1.30 -6.25
C THR A 206 16.06 1.18 -5.63
N ALA A 207 16.87 2.24 -5.75
CA ALA A 207 18.20 2.26 -5.13
C ALA A 207 18.12 2.14 -3.60
N TYR A 208 17.17 2.82 -2.96
CA TYR A 208 16.90 2.66 -1.53
C TYR A 208 16.61 1.19 -1.18
N HIS A 209 15.69 0.56 -1.91
CA HIS A 209 15.33 -0.84 -1.69
C HIS A 209 16.56 -1.75 -1.79
N GLU A 210 17.39 -1.54 -2.80
CA GLU A 210 18.62 -2.31 -3.01
C GLU A 210 19.64 -2.16 -1.88
N ASP A 211 19.74 -0.96 -1.30
CA ASP A 211 20.66 -0.65 -0.21
C ASP A 211 20.20 -1.19 1.16
N VAL A 212 18.88 -1.19 1.42
CA VAL A 212 18.35 -1.53 2.75
C VAL A 212 17.73 -2.92 2.87
N ARG A 213 17.68 -3.71 1.78
CA ARG A 213 17.11 -5.06 1.83
C ARG A 213 17.80 -5.91 2.91
N GLY A 214 17.02 -6.32 3.91
CA GLY A 214 17.47 -7.20 5.00
C GLY A 214 17.65 -8.65 4.53
N GLY A 215 18.31 -9.49 5.34
CA GLY A 215 18.58 -10.91 5.05
C GLY A 215 17.66 -11.88 5.80
N GLY A 216 16.35 -11.65 5.76
CA GLY A 216 15.29 -12.49 6.32
C GLY A 216 14.66 -13.43 5.27
N ASP A 217 13.43 -13.91 5.54
CA ASP A 217 12.66 -14.79 4.64
C ASP A 217 11.37 -14.13 4.12
N GLY A 218 11.28 -12.80 4.26
CA GLY A 218 10.13 -11.98 3.88
C GLY A 218 9.98 -11.80 2.36
N THR A 219 8.81 -11.31 1.94
CA THR A 219 8.51 -10.97 0.53
C THR A 219 9.04 -9.59 0.13
N THR A 220 9.26 -8.71 1.10
CA THR A 220 9.84 -7.36 0.94
C THR A 220 11.30 -7.38 0.48
N GLU A 221 11.93 -8.54 0.40
CA GLU A 221 13.28 -8.72 -0.16
C GLU A 221 13.25 -9.20 -1.61
N LEU A 222 12.07 -9.58 -2.09
CA LEU A 222 11.87 -10.18 -3.42
C LEU A 222 11.21 -9.22 -4.40
N LEU A 223 10.50 -8.22 -3.89
CA LEU A 223 9.75 -7.25 -4.67
C LEU A 223 9.95 -5.86 -4.05
N ASP A 224 10.32 -4.90 -4.88
CA ASP A 224 10.21 -3.49 -4.51
C ASP A 224 8.75 -3.05 -4.69
N HIS A 225 7.97 -3.18 -3.62
CA HIS A 225 6.54 -2.86 -3.65
C HIS A 225 6.27 -1.37 -3.94
N TYR A 226 7.15 -0.46 -3.52
CA TYR A 226 6.96 0.97 -3.74
C TYR A 226 7.07 1.33 -5.21
N THR A 227 8.20 0.97 -5.81
CA THR A 227 8.43 1.22 -7.23
C THR A 227 7.41 0.49 -8.10
N SER A 228 7.09 -0.77 -7.76
CA SER A 228 6.10 -1.55 -8.52
C SER A 228 4.70 -0.92 -8.46
N ALA A 229 4.26 -0.45 -7.29
CA ALA A 229 2.96 0.23 -7.15
C ALA A 229 2.92 1.56 -7.93
N PHE A 230 3.98 2.36 -7.85
CA PHE A 230 4.03 3.65 -8.54
C PHE A 230 4.17 3.52 -10.05
N LEU A 231 4.78 2.45 -10.57
CA LEU A 231 4.76 2.14 -11.99
C LEU A 231 3.34 1.89 -12.53
N LEU A 232 2.45 1.31 -11.71
CA LEU A 232 1.04 1.15 -12.11
C LEU A 232 0.31 2.50 -12.11
N LEU A 233 0.59 3.38 -11.14
CA LEU A 233 0.07 4.74 -11.15
C LEU A 233 0.58 5.55 -12.34
N VAL A 234 1.87 5.46 -12.68
CA VAL A 234 2.48 6.05 -13.89
C VAL A 234 1.67 5.68 -15.12
N ARG A 235 1.44 4.37 -15.32
CA ARG A 235 0.74 3.84 -16.49
C ARG A 235 -0.72 4.27 -16.52
N HIS A 236 -1.39 4.26 -15.36
CA HIS A 236 -2.75 4.76 -15.21
C HIS A 236 -2.86 6.24 -15.64
N ARG A 237 -1.86 7.06 -15.27
CA ARG A 237 -1.80 8.48 -15.65
C ARG A 237 -1.24 8.72 -17.07
N GLY A 238 -1.04 7.66 -17.86
CA GLY A 238 -0.59 7.76 -19.25
C GLY A 238 0.87 8.19 -19.44
N MET A 239 1.68 8.09 -18.40
CA MET A 239 3.12 8.37 -18.46
C MET A 239 3.92 7.12 -18.85
N ASN A 240 5.12 7.34 -19.38
CA ASN A 240 6.02 6.27 -19.83
C ASN A 240 7.33 6.25 -19.03
N VAL A 241 7.31 5.62 -17.86
CA VAL A 241 8.49 5.38 -16.99
C VAL A 241 8.86 3.90 -17.02
N HIS A 242 10.16 3.61 -17.00
CA HIS A 242 10.65 2.23 -17.01
C HIS A 242 11.78 2.04 -16.00
N ILE A 243 11.69 0.98 -15.21
CA ILE A 243 12.69 0.60 -14.21
C ILE A 243 13.31 -0.74 -14.60
N ASP A 244 14.63 -0.74 -14.71
CA ASP A 244 15.46 -1.93 -14.91
C ASP A 244 16.03 -2.39 -13.57
N SER A 245 15.29 -3.23 -12.86
CA SER A 245 15.73 -3.83 -11.59
C SER A 245 15.17 -5.24 -11.43
N GLU A 246 15.96 -6.15 -10.84
CA GLU A 246 15.50 -7.52 -10.57
C GLU A 246 14.37 -7.59 -9.53
N TYR A 247 14.19 -6.51 -8.76
CA TYR A 247 13.14 -6.37 -7.75
C TYR A 247 11.83 -5.81 -8.31
N VAL A 248 11.79 -5.45 -9.59
CA VAL A 248 10.60 -5.00 -10.31
C VAL A 248 10.32 -6.01 -11.43
N PRO A 249 9.51 -7.06 -11.18
CA PRO A 249 9.33 -8.13 -12.15
C PRO A 249 8.59 -7.65 -13.40
N ALA A 250 8.94 -8.19 -14.56
CA ALA A 250 8.34 -7.82 -15.84
C ALA A 250 6.79 -7.91 -15.83
N ALA A 251 6.23 -8.85 -15.05
CA ALA A 251 4.80 -9.02 -14.88
C ALA A 251 4.07 -7.77 -14.34
N VAL A 252 4.76 -6.83 -13.67
CA VAL A 252 4.18 -5.53 -13.27
C VAL A 252 3.73 -4.73 -14.50
N TYR A 253 4.48 -4.80 -15.59
CA TYR A 253 4.15 -4.10 -16.83
C TYR A 253 2.97 -4.75 -17.60
N ASP A 254 2.60 -5.97 -17.24
CA ASP A 254 1.47 -6.70 -17.82
C ASP A 254 0.16 -6.52 -17.03
N ILE A 255 0.20 -5.89 -15.85
CA ILE A 255 -1.01 -5.57 -15.07
C ILE A 255 -1.81 -4.48 -15.80
N GLU A 256 -3.11 -4.68 -15.95
CA GLU A 256 -4.03 -3.69 -16.51
C GLU A 256 -4.92 -3.10 -15.41
N TRP A 257 -5.25 -1.82 -15.54
CA TRP A 257 -6.20 -1.13 -14.65
C TRP A 257 -7.63 -1.59 -14.94
N GLY A 258 -8.32 -2.14 -13.95
CA GLY A 258 -9.67 -2.67 -14.11
C GLY A 258 -10.11 -3.53 -12.94
N SER A 259 -11.38 -3.93 -12.91
CA SER A 259 -11.93 -4.67 -11.77
C SER A 259 -11.30 -6.06 -11.58
N VAL A 260 -11.18 -6.48 -10.33
CA VAL A 260 -10.81 -7.85 -9.94
C VAL A 260 -11.96 -8.53 -9.21
N GLU A 261 -12.01 -9.85 -9.31
CA GLU A 261 -12.90 -10.66 -8.47
C GLU A 261 -12.17 -11.02 -7.18
N LEU A 262 -12.70 -10.63 -6.02
CA LEU A 262 -12.11 -11.01 -4.73
C LEU A 262 -12.16 -12.54 -4.53
N PRO A 263 -11.16 -13.14 -3.83
CA PRO A 263 -11.19 -14.57 -3.47
C PRO A 263 -12.54 -15.02 -2.89
N GLU A 264 -13.01 -16.23 -3.20
CA GLU A 264 -14.35 -16.71 -2.83
C GLU A 264 -14.62 -16.70 -1.31
N ASP A 265 -13.57 -16.86 -0.51
CA ASP A 265 -13.61 -16.90 0.95
C ASP A 265 -13.25 -15.56 1.61
N THR A 266 -13.12 -14.48 0.84
CA THR A 266 -12.92 -13.12 1.39
C THR A 266 -14.04 -12.77 2.38
N PRO A 267 -13.71 -12.25 3.58
CA PRO A 267 -14.70 -11.89 4.60
C PRO A 267 -15.75 -10.90 4.08
N ASP A 268 -17.00 -11.08 4.52
CA ASP A 268 -18.14 -10.23 4.11
C ASP A 268 -17.86 -8.73 4.33
N ALA A 269 -17.23 -8.35 5.44
CA ALA A 269 -16.88 -6.95 5.72
C ALA A 269 -15.97 -6.33 4.64
N LEU A 270 -15.06 -7.12 4.04
CA LEU A 270 -14.20 -6.64 2.95
C LEU A 270 -14.94 -6.59 1.62
N ARG A 271 -15.89 -7.51 1.40
CA ARG A 271 -16.78 -7.47 0.24
C ARG A 271 -17.69 -6.25 0.28
N ASP A 272 -18.28 -5.98 1.44
CA ASP A 272 -19.12 -4.80 1.67
C ASP A 272 -18.30 -3.52 1.43
N LEU A 273 -17.06 -3.45 1.93
CA LEU A 273 -16.17 -2.32 1.65
C LEU A 273 -15.90 -2.16 0.15
N TYR A 274 -15.57 -3.24 -0.55
CA TYR A 274 -15.33 -3.24 -1.99
C TYR A 274 -16.55 -2.83 -2.83
N GLU A 275 -17.73 -3.32 -2.47
CA GLU A 275 -18.97 -3.06 -3.21
C GLU A 275 -19.47 -1.62 -3.05
N ASN A 276 -19.15 -0.99 -1.92
CA ASN A 276 -19.55 0.39 -1.61
C ASN A 276 -18.48 1.44 -1.92
N ALA A 277 -17.25 1.03 -2.28
CA ALA A 277 -16.16 1.94 -2.57
C ALA A 277 -16.39 2.75 -3.85
N GLU A 278 -16.09 4.05 -3.79
CA GLU A 278 -16.14 4.92 -4.96
C GLU A 278 -14.86 4.74 -5.81
N PRO A 279 -14.97 4.24 -7.07
CA PRO A 279 -13.81 3.96 -7.90
C PRO A 279 -13.03 5.23 -8.26
N ILE A 280 -11.70 5.11 -8.32
CA ILE A 280 -10.82 6.12 -8.92
C ILE A 280 -10.98 6.12 -10.45
N ALA A 281 -11.05 7.31 -11.04
CA ALA A 281 -11.16 7.53 -12.48
C ALA A 281 -9.86 7.20 -13.23
#